data_AF-A0A506PJU7-F1
#
_entry.id   AF-A0A506PJU7-F1
#
_cell.length_a   1.000
_cell.length_b   1.000
_cell.length_c   1.000
_cell.angle_alpha   90.00
_cell.angle_beta   90.00
_cell.angle_gamma   90.00
#
_symmetry.space_group_name_H-M   'P 1'
#
loop_
_entity.id
_entity.type
_entity.pdbx_description
1 polymer ?
#
loop_
_entity_poly.entity_id
_entity_poly.type
_entity_poly.pdbx_seq_one_letter_code
_entity_poly.pdbx_strand_id
1 'polypeptide(L)'
;MAGFSFGQSEDREITNVNTKYNRKYVKSRKTLEGSFPNETHTTIRLLIQKELKTIIPDDSNILIQYEQSATNCIAYNDYGKRQPIVIKNIADSDKVRLAKFQTIPFWVYNANSFFAEHFENHPDYHLDSGYFKKNIFELNENCSAFFLLKSSGEFMIHYGEDYMTEVFNFLKR
;
A
#
# COMPACT_ATOMS: atom_id res chain seq x y z
N MET A 1 -42.40 -4.86 11.23
CA MET A 1 -41.05 -4.91 11.84
C MET A 1 -40.11 -5.49 10.80
N ALA A 2 -39.28 -4.65 10.18
CA ALA A 2 -38.30 -5.11 9.20
C ALA A 2 -37.08 -5.64 9.95
N GLY A 3 -36.82 -6.95 9.80
CA GLY A 3 -35.61 -7.57 10.31
C GLY A 3 -34.43 -7.21 9.41
N PHE A 4 -33.42 -6.54 9.96
CA PHE A 4 -32.13 -6.39 9.31
C PHE A 4 -31.37 -7.72 9.45
N SER A 5 -31.24 -8.42 8.33
CA SER A 5 -30.30 -9.54 8.20
C SER A 5 -28.90 -8.95 8.02
N PHE A 6 -28.06 -9.05 9.06
CA PHE A 6 -26.63 -8.83 8.91
C PHE A 6 -26.07 -9.94 8.02
N GLY A 7 -25.65 -9.57 6.80
CA GLY A 7 -24.86 -10.45 5.95
C GLY A 7 -23.59 -10.84 6.69
N GLN A 8 -23.42 -12.13 6.96
CA GLN A 8 -22.16 -12.69 7.38
C GLN A 8 -21.19 -12.56 6.19
N SER A 9 -20.07 -11.85 6.38
CA SER A 9 -18.94 -11.96 5.46
C SER A 9 -18.48 -13.41 5.50
N GLU A 10 -18.72 -14.17 4.43
CA GLU A 10 -18.14 -15.51 4.29
C GLU A 10 -16.62 -15.36 4.31
N ASP A 11 -15.99 -15.90 5.36
CA ASP A 11 -14.54 -16.11 5.40
C ASP A 11 -14.18 -16.98 4.18
N ARG A 12 -13.73 -16.36 3.08
CA ARG A 12 -13.16 -17.10 1.96
C ARG A 12 -11.91 -17.78 2.50
N GLU A 13 -11.97 -19.10 2.72
CA GLU A 13 -10.80 -19.87 3.14
C GLU A 13 -9.83 -19.97 1.95
N ILE A 14 -8.91 -19.01 1.84
CA ILE A 14 -7.94 -18.99 0.74
C ILE A 14 -6.83 -19.99 1.07
N THR A 15 -7.03 -21.22 0.57
CA THR A 15 -6.02 -22.27 0.64
C THR A 15 -4.74 -21.80 -0.08
N ASN A 16 -3.57 -22.04 0.52
CA ASN A 16 -2.22 -21.77 -0.02
C ASN A 16 -1.61 -20.36 0.14
N VAL A 17 -2.18 -19.47 0.96
CA VAL A 17 -1.49 -18.22 1.34
C VAL A 17 -0.50 -18.48 2.48
N ASN A 18 0.74 -18.03 2.31
CA ASN A 18 1.71 -18.03 3.40
C ASN A 18 1.45 -16.86 4.35
N THR A 19 0.94 -17.15 5.54
CA THR A 19 0.62 -16.15 6.57
C THR A 19 1.64 -16.06 7.68
N LYS A 20 2.84 -16.61 7.50
CA LYS A 20 3.87 -16.67 8.53
C LYS A 20 5.14 -15.98 8.05
N TYR A 21 5.77 -15.24 8.96
CA TYR A 21 7.14 -14.75 8.77
C TYR A 21 8.11 -15.94 8.74
N ASN A 22 8.41 -16.46 7.55
CA ASN A 22 9.26 -17.63 7.35
C ASN A 22 10.24 -17.40 6.18
N ARG A 23 11.08 -18.40 5.89
CA ARG A 23 12.07 -18.30 4.81
C ARG A 23 11.46 -18.02 3.43
N LYS A 24 10.24 -18.49 3.15
CA LYS A 24 9.54 -18.21 1.88
C LYS A 24 9.16 -16.74 1.78
N TYR A 25 8.55 -16.20 2.84
CA TYR A 25 8.23 -14.76 2.93
C TYR A 25 9.50 -13.91 2.79
N VAL A 26 10.55 -14.19 3.57
CA VAL A 26 11.80 -13.42 3.55
C VAL A 26 12.41 -13.37 2.16
N LYS A 27 12.39 -14.48 1.41
CA LYS A 27 12.91 -14.57 0.03
C LYS A 27 12.03 -13.84 -1.00
N SER A 28 10.75 -13.69 -0.73
CA SER A 28 9.82 -13.00 -1.63
C SER A 28 9.93 -11.48 -1.55
N ARG A 29 10.50 -10.95 -0.46
CA ARG A 29 10.72 -9.51 -0.31
C ARG A 29 11.73 -9.03 -1.34
N LYS A 30 11.40 -7.93 -2.01
CA LYS A 30 12.24 -7.32 -3.03
C LYS A 30 12.19 -5.81 -2.86
N THR A 31 13.34 -5.17 -3.04
CA THR A 31 13.47 -3.71 -3.03
C THR A 31 14.13 -3.29 -4.32
N LEU A 32 13.59 -2.26 -4.96
CA LEU A 32 14.21 -1.53 -6.05
C LEU A 32 14.39 -0.08 -5.61
N GLU A 33 15.60 0.45 -5.73
CA GLU A 33 15.89 1.86 -5.49
C GLU A 33 16.45 2.48 -6.77
N GLY A 34 16.22 3.77 -6.95
CA GLY A 34 16.75 4.51 -8.10
C GLY A 34 16.48 5.99 -8.00
N SER A 35 16.74 6.70 -9.09
CA SER A 35 16.40 8.12 -9.22
C SER A 35 15.95 8.42 -10.64
N PHE A 36 14.95 9.28 -10.76
CA PHE A 36 14.46 9.76 -12.03
C PHE A 36 15.12 11.09 -12.39
N PRO A 37 15.55 11.29 -13.66
CA PRO A 37 15.88 12.61 -14.16
C PRO A 37 14.69 13.57 -14.01
N ASN A 38 14.95 14.88 -13.88
CA ASN A 38 13.91 15.88 -13.60
C ASN A 38 12.67 15.77 -14.51
N GLU A 39 12.84 15.62 -15.82
CA GLU A 39 11.70 15.51 -16.76
C GLU A 39 10.84 14.25 -16.50
N THR A 40 11.49 13.12 -16.27
CA THR A 40 10.83 11.85 -15.93
C THR A 40 10.16 11.94 -14.56
N HIS A 41 10.82 12.55 -13.59
CA HIS A 41 10.28 12.77 -12.25
C HIS A 41 8.99 13.60 -12.30
N THR A 42 9.02 14.74 -12.98
CA THR A 42 7.82 15.58 -13.18
C THR A 42 6.70 14.81 -13.86
N THR A 43 7.03 14.04 -14.91
CA THR A 43 6.04 13.24 -15.64
C THR A 43 5.38 12.19 -14.73
N ILE A 44 6.17 11.46 -13.94
CA ILE A 44 5.66 10.45 -13.01
C ILE A 44 4.76 11.08 -11.94
N ARG A 45 5.17 12.22 -11.35
CA ARG A 45 4.32 12.96 -10.40
C ARG A 45 2.98 13.35 -11.00
N LEU A 46 2.96 13.84 -12.25
CA LEU A 46 1.73 14.22 -12.94
C LEU A 46 0.83 13.01 -13.20
N LEU A 47 1.41 11.87 -13.58
CA LEU A 47 0.64 10.64 -13.79
C LEU A 47 0.02 10.12 -12.48
N ILE A 48 0.77 10.16 -11.38
CA ILE A 48 0.28 9.79 -10.05
C ILE A 48 -0.86 10.73 -9.61
N GLN A 49 -0.70 12.04 -9.76
CA GLN A 49 -1.73 13.03 -9.46
C GLN A 49 -3.00 12.80 -10.29
N LYS A 50 -2.86 12.49 -11.58
CA LYS A 50 -3.97 12.17 -12.47
C LYS A 50 -4.72 10.92 -12.01
N GLU A 51 -3.98 9.87 -11.66
CA GLU A 51 -4.57 8.60 -11.18
C GLU A 51 -5.32 8.80 -9.86
N LEU A 52 -4.70 9.49 -8.90
CA LEU A 52 -5.28 9.76 -7.58
C LEU A 52 -6.32 10.87 -7.59
N LYS A 53 -6.48 11.58 -8.71
CA LYS A 53 -7.36 12.76 -8.88
C LYS A 53 -7.10 13.83 -7.81
N THR A 54 -5.83 14.10 -7.53
CA THR A 54 -5.41 15.03 -6.49
C THR A 54 -4.21 15.87 -6.94
N ILE A 55 -3.98 16.99 -6.26
CA ILE A 55 -2.81 17.84 -6.47
C ILE A 55 -1.84 17.59 -5.31
N ILE A 56 -0.58 17.31 -5.65
CA ILE A 56 0.48 17.03 -4.69
C ILE A 56 1.50 18.18 -4.78
N PRO A 57 1.80 18.89 -3.69
CA PRO A 57 2.81 19.95 -3.68
C PRO A 57 4.17 19.46 -4.18
N ASP A 58 4.89 20.29 -4.93
CA ASP A 58 6.15 19.89 -5.59
C ASP A 58 7.27 19.52 -4.61
N ASP A 59 7.29 20.17 -3.43
CA ASP A 59 8.27 19.94 -2.37
C ASP A 59 7.96 18.69 -1.54
N SER A 60 6.81 18.06 -1.75
CA SER A 60 6.36 16.91 -0.96
C SER A 60 6.83 15.58 -1.55
N ASN A 61 7.21 14.67 -0.66
CA ASN A 61 7.43 13.27 -0.98
C ASN A 61 6.07 12.56 -1.13
N ILE A 62 6.01 11.53 -1.97
CA ILE A 62 4.81 10.74 -2.24
C ILE A 62 5.04 9.32 -1.75
N LEU A 63 4.17 8.81 -0.88
CA LEU A 63 4.14 7.40 -0.51
C LEU A 63 2.85 6.78 -1.01
N ILE A 64 2.96 5.75 -1.84
CA ILE A 64 1.83 4.89 -2.24
C ILE A 64 1.98 3.58 -1.50
N GLN A 65 1.14 3.32 -0.50
CA GLN A 65 0.99 1.98 0.08
C GLN A 65 0.00 1.20 -0.77
N TYR A 66 0.36 -0.01 -1.20
CA TYR A 66 -0.39 -0.79 -2.16
C TYR A 66 -0.74 -2.19 -1.66
N GLU A 67 -2.02 -2.51 -1.68
CA GLU A 67 -2.57 -3.78 -1.20
C GLU A 67 -3.13 -4.63 -2.36
N GLN A 68 -2.80 -5.92 -2.39
CA GLN A 68 -3.17 -6.87 -3.45
C GLN A 68 -3.29 -8.31 -2.93
N SER A 69 -3.94 -9.20 -3.68
CA SER A 69 -3.89 -10.64 -3.39
C SER A 69 -2.55 -11.23 -3.80
N ALA A 70 -1.92 -12.04 -2.95
CA ALA A 70 -0.64 -12.65 -3.25
C ALA A 70 -0.41 -13.96 -2.49
N THR A 71 0.63 -14.71 -2.87
CA THR A 71 0.95 -15.98 -2.19
C THR A 71 1.58 -15.82 -0.81
N ASN A 72 2.05 -14.63 -0.44
CA ASN A 72 2.50 -14.31 0.90
C ASN A 72 1.72 -13.11 1.44
N CYS A 73 1.10 -13.30 2.61
CA CYS A 73 0.39 -12.27 3.33
C CYS A 73 0.33 -12.61 4.82
N ILE A 74 1.26 -12.09 5.61
CA ILE A 74 1.37 -12.36 7.05
C ILE A 74 0.17 -11.76 7.78
N ALA A 75 -0.20 -10.53 7.43
CA ALA A 75 -1.34 -9.77 7.90
C ALA A 75 -2.68 -10.50 7.81
N TYR A 76 -2.81 -11.44 6.84
CA TYR A 76 -4.05 -12.17 6.59
C TYR A 76 -4.63 -12.84 7.85
N ASN A 77 -3.78 -13.49 8.66
CA ASN A 77 -4.24 -14.17 9.88
C ASN A 77 -4.16 -13.28 11.12
N ASP A 78 -3.36 -12.21 11.10
CA ASP A 78 -3.07 -11.41 12.29
C ASP A 78 -4.17 -10.37 12.61
N TYR A 79 -4.95 -9.93 11.61
CA TYR A 79 -5.96 -8.90 11.84
C TYR A 79 -7.29 -9.41 12.44
N GLY A 80 -7.57 -10.72 12.35
CA GLY A 80 -8.76 -11.34 12.93
C GLY A 80 -10.06 -10.60 12.59
N LYS A 81 -11.00 -10.45 13.53
CA LYS A 81 -12.23 -9.64 13.36
C LYS A 81 -12.02 -8.12 13.51
N ARG A 82 -10.79 -7.66 13.80
CA ARG A 82 -10.48 -6.26 14.11
C ARG A 82 -9.88 -5.51 12.93
N GLN A 83 -9.89 -6.11 11.74
CA GLN A 83 -9.24 -5.58 10.55
C GLN A 83 -9.62 -4.12 10.25
N PRO A 84 -10.90 -3.70 10.30
CA PRO A 84 -11.27 -2.30 10.02
C PRO A 84 -10.59 -1.29 10.96
N ILE A 85 -10.52 -1.61 12.25
CA ILE A 85 -9.89 -0.75 13.26
C ILE A 85 -8.37 -0.72 13.07
N VAL A 86 -7.77 -1.86 12.76
CA VAL A 86 -6.31 -1.97 12.53
C VAL A 86 -5.92 -1.17 11.28
N ILE A 87 -6.63 -1.35 10.16
CA ILE A 87 -6.42 -0.63 8.91
C ILE A 87 -6.49 0.88 9.14
N LYS A 88 -7.54 1.36 9.82
CA LYS A 88 -7.70 2.77 10.17
C LYS A 88 -6.54 3.28 11.03
N ASN A 89 -6.19 2.56 12.08
CA ASN A 89 -5.14 2.98 13.02
C ASN A 89 -3.76 3.02 12.35
N ILE A 90 -3.46 2.11 11.42
CA ILE A 90 -2.24 2.13 10.62
C ILE A 90 -2.20 3.43 9.82
N ALA A 91 -3.24 3.69 9.01
CA ALA A 91 -3.32 4.89 8.19
C ALA A 91 -3.16 6.18 9.02
N ASP A 92 -3.90 6.31 10.12
CA ASP A 92 -3.84 7.47 11.02
C ASP A 92 -2.44 7.64 11.63
N SER A 93 -1.80 6.55 12.06
CA SER A 93 -0.46 6.60 12.65
C SER A 93 0.59 7.01 11.62
N ASP A 94 0.47 6.50 10.40
CA ASP A 94 1.44 6.77 9.34
C ASP A 94 1.37 8.22 8.89
N LYS A 95 0.17 8.81 8.75
CA LYS A 95 0.00 10.26 8.50
C LYS A 95 0.80 11.12 9.47
N VAL A 96 0.66 10.85 10.77
CA VAL A 96 1.32 11.62 11.83
C VAL A 96 2.84 11.48 11.75
N ARG A 97 3.34 10.29 11.46
CA ARG A 97 4.79 10.05 11.40
C ARG A 97 5.42 10.60 10.13
N LEU A 98 4.74 10.51 9.00
CA LEU A 98 5.19 10.94 7.67
C LEU A 98 5.16 12.46 7.50
N ALA A 99 4.28 13.16 8.22
CA ALA A 99 4.21 14.62 8.21
C ALA A 99 5.56 15.30 8.54
N LYS A 100 6.38 14.66 9.39
CA LYS A 100 7.73 15.14 9.76
C LYS A 100 8.73 15.15 8.61
N PHE A 101 8.43 14.44 7.53
CA PHE A 101 9.26 14.29 6.34
C PHE A 101 8.59 14.88 5.09
N GLN A 102 7.59 15.78 5.26
CA GLN A 102 6.80 16.32 4.15
C GLN A 102 6.30 15.23 3.19
N THR A 103 5.93 14.06 3.73
CA THR A 103 5.55 12.91 2.93
C THR A 103 4.05 12.73 2.99
N ILE A 104 3.42 12.68 1.81
CA ILE A 104 1.97 12.50 1.66
C ILE A 104 1.70 11.02 1.35
N PRO A 105 1.08 10.28 2.28
CA PRO A 105 0.67 8.90 2.04
C PRO A 105 -0.64 8.83 1.25
N PHE A 106 -0.71 7.84 0.37
CA PHE A 106 -1.90 7.39 -0.32
C PHE A 106 -2.01 5.89 -0.14
N TRP A 107 -3.14 5.44 0.38
CA TRP A 107 -3.46 4.02 0.49
C TRP A 107 -4.22 3.60 -0.76
N VAL A 108 -3.67 2.64 -1.48
CA VAL A 108 -4.20 2.13 -2.73
C VAL A 108 -4.42 0.63 -2.59
N TYR A 109 -5.52 0.13 -3.12
CA TYR A 109 -5.79 -1.30 -3.10
C TYR A 109 -6.30 -1.81 -4.44
N ASN A 110 -5.96 -3.05 -4.76
CA ASN A 110 -6.57 -3.79 -5.83
C ASN A 110 -7.93 -4.34 -5.39
N ALA A 111 -8.91 -4.39 -6.30
CA ALA A 111 -10.23 -4.98 -6.05
C ALA A 111 -10.15 -6.44 -5.55
N ASN A 112 -9.10 -7.18 -5.94
CA ASN A 112 -8.92 -8.57 -5.52
C ASN A 112 -8.09 -8.71 -4.24
N SER A 113 -7.69 -7.61 -3.58
CA SER A 113 -6.94 -7.68 -2.32
C SER A 113 -7.69 -8.46 -1.23
N PHE A 114 -6.95 -9.07 -0.31
CA PHE A 114 -7.52 -9.88 0.76
C PHE A 114 -8.53 -9.13 1.63
N PHE A 115 -8.35 -7.81 1.79
CA PHE A 115 -9.17 -6.97 2.63
C PHE A 115 -9.96 -5.92 1.84
N ALA A 116 -10.25 -6.18 0.56
CA ALA A 116 -10.89 -5.22 -0.33
C ALA A 116 -12.18 -4.60 0.25
N GLU A 117 -13.04 -5.41 0.87
CA GLU A 117 -14.28 -4.94 1.52
C GLU A 117 -14.01 -3.92 2.64
N HIS A 118 -12.91 -4.08 3.38
CA HIS A 118 -12.56 -3.15 4.45
C HIS A 118 -11.95 -1.86 3.90
N PHE A 119 -11.19 -1.94 2.81
CA PHE A 119 -10.64 -0.77 2.13
C PHE A 119 -11.71 0.04 1.42
N GLU A 120 -12.67 -0.61 0.77
CA GLU A 120 -13.79 0.04 0.08
C GLU A 120 -14.62 0.93 1.01
N ASN A 121 -14.78 0.50 2.27
CA ASN A 121 -15.51 1.24 3.28
C ASN A 121 -14.65 2.29 4.02
N HIS A 122 -13.37 2.47 3.66
CA HIS A 122 -12.46 3.40 4.33
C HIS A 122 -12.20 4.65 3.48
N PRO A 123 -12.45 5.87 3.99
CA PRO A 123 -12.41 7.09 3.19
C PRO A 123 -11.02 7.47 2.66
N ASP A 124 -9.95 6.98 3.28
CA ASP A 124 -8.57 7.24 2.88
C ASP A 124 -8.03 6.27 1.80
N TYR A 125 -8.77 5.20 1.49
CA TYR A 125 -8.32 4.18 0.54
C TYR A 125 -8.83 4.45 -0.86
N HIS A 126 -7.94 4.31 -1.83
CA HIS A 126 -8.20 4.49 -3.25
C HIS A 126 -8.22 3.13 -3.94
N LEU A 127 -9.31 2.82 -4.65
CA LEU A 127 -9.33 1.67 -5.54
C LEU A 127 -8.41 1.93 -6.73
N ASP A 128 -7.45 1.04 -6.97
CA ASP A 128 -6.61 1.09 -8.17
C ASP A 128 -7.44 0.84 -9.42
N SER A 129 -7.34 1.73 -10.42
CA SER A 129 -7.94 1.50 -11.75
C SER A 129 -7.24 0.38 -12.53
N GLY A 130 -6.10 -0.11 -12.02
CA GLY A 130 -5.14 -1.00 -12.66
C GLY A 130 -3.87 -0.26 -13.08
N TYR A 131 -3.82 1.06 -12.92
CA TYR A 131 -2.64 1.87 -13.21
C TYR A 131 -1.47 1.49 -12.31
N PHE A 132 -1.67 1.46 -11.00
CA PHE A 132 -0.57 1.19 -10.05
C PHE A 132 -0.07 -0.24 -10.21
N LYS A 133 -0.97 -1.21 -10.35
CA LYS A 133 -0.60 -2.60 -10.63
C LYS A 133 0.27 -2.74 -11.87
N LYS A 134 -0.11 -2.08 -12.97
CA LYS A 134 0.53 -2.24 -14.27
C LYS A 134 1.87 -1.50 -14.37
N ASN A 135 1.97 -0.31 -13.77
CA ASN A 135 3.10 0.59 -14.02
C ASN A 135 4.08 0.72 -12.84
N ILE A 136 3.70 0.27 -11.63
CA ILE A 136 4.55 0.38 -10.43
C ILE A 136 4.71 -0.99 -9.76
N PHE A 137 3.60 -1.69 -9.50
CA PHE A 137 3.59 -2.91 -8.68
C PHE A 137 3.42 -4.19 -9.49
N GLU A 138 4.34 -4.44 -10.42
CA GLU A 138 4.27 -5.60 -11.32
C GLU A 138 4.30 -6.94 -10.58
N LEU A 139 5.06 -7.04 -9.47
CA LEU A 139 5.21 -8.30 -8.75
C LEU A 139 4.00 -8.59 -7.85
N ASN A 140 3.66 -9.87 -7.74
CA ASN A 140 2.49 -10.34 -6.98
C ASN A 140 2.85 -11.42 -5.94
N GLU A 141 4.08 -11.40 -5.44
CA GLU A 141 4.55 -12.38 -4.45
C GLU A 141 4.12 -12.02 -3.02
N ASN A 142 3.94 -10.72 -2.72
CA ASN A 142 3.53 -10.20 -1.41
C ASN A 142 2.23 -9.39 -1.52
N CYS A 143 1.39 -9.47 -0.49
CA CYS A 143 0.08 -8.79 -0.49
C CYS A 143 0.18 -7.29 -0.25
N SER A 144 1.26 -6.85 0.39
CA SER A 144 1.59 -5.43 0.57
C SER A 144 2.85 -5.09 -0.20
N ALA A 145 2.86 -3.88 -0.75
CA ALA A 145 4.03 -3.22 -1.31
C ALA A 145 3.92 -1.71 -1.07
N PHE A 146 5.01 -0.98 -1.25
CA PHE A 146 4.94 0.48 -1.35
C PHE A 146 5.86 1.03 -2.42
N PHE A 147 5.49 2.22 -2.90
CA PHE A 147 6.32 3.08 -3.72
C PHE A 147 6.49 4.41 -3.00
N LEU A 148 7.73 4.80 -2.79
CA LEU A 148 8.11 6.07 -2.18
C LEU A 148 8.90 6.87 -3.20
N LEU A 149 8.46 8.09 -3.48
CA LEU A 149 9.13 9.04 -4.38
C LEU A 149 9.45 10.31 -3.60
N LYS A 150 10.73 10.61 -3.44
CA LYS A 150 11.17 11.87 -2.85
C LYS A 150 10.96 13.04 -3.82
N SER A 151 10.82 14.26 -3.31
CA SER A 151 10.82 15.47 -4.13
C SER A 151 12.15 15.70 -4.88
N SER A 152 13.23 15.03 -4.47
CA SER A 152 14.51 14.97 -5.20
C SER A 152 14.47 14.12 -6.48
N GLY A 153 13.43 13.29 -6.67
CA GLY A 153 13.34 12.31 -7.77
C GLY A 153 13.89 10.92 -7.42
N GLU A 154 14.53 10.75 -6.26
CA GLU A 154 14.90 9.43 -5.74
C GLU A 154 13.66 8.62 -5.37
N PHE A 155 13.67 7.32 -5.65
CA PHE A 155 12.54 6.46 -5.36
C PHE A 155 12.94 5.10 -4.78
N MET A 156 11.98 4.47 -4.11
CA MET A 156 12.03 3.10 -3.64
C MET A 156 10.71 2.40 -3.94
N ILE A 157 10.78 1.20 -4.50
CA ILE A 157 9.68 0.22 -4.49
C ILE A 157 10.09 -0.91 -3.55
N HIS A 158 9.22 -1.29 -2.64
CA HIS A 158 9.44 -2.42 -1.76
C HIS A 158 8.22 -3.33 -1.73
N TYR A 159 8.45 -4.64 -1.81
CA TYR A 159 7.41 -5.67 -1.68
C TYR A 159 7.56 -6.38 -0.33
N GLY A 160 6.55 -6.24 0.53
CA GLY A 160 6.55 -6.71 1.92
C GLY A 160 5.65 -5.86 2.83
N GLU A 161 5.37 -6.38 4.03
CA GLU A 161 4.44 -5.77 5.00
C GLU A 161 5.11 -4.95 6.12
N ASP A 162 6.39 -5.19 6.45
CA ASP A 162 7.16 -4.35 7.40
C ASP A 162 7.73 -3.12 6.68
N TYR A 163 6.82 -2.25 6.27
CA TYR A 163 7.14 -1.26 5.26
C TYR A 163 7.62 0.08 5.85
N MET A 164 7.09 0.48 7.00
CA MET A 164 7.41 1.79 7.62
C MET A 164 8.86 1.91 8.06
N THR A 165 9.49 0.80 8.46
CA THR A 165 10.92 0.75 8.79
C THR A 165 11.75 1.14 7.55
N GLU A 166 11.44 0.54 6.40
CA GLU A 166 12.13 0.81 5.14
C GLU A 166 11.86 2.24 4.63
N VAL A 167 10.62 2.71 4.74
CA VAL A 167 10.23 4.10 4.42
C VAL A 167 11.08 5.10 5.21
N PHE A 168 11.18 4.97 6.53
CA PHE A 168 11.96 5.91 7.33
C PHE A 168 13.46 5.80 7.08
N ASN A 169 13.98 4.61 6.83
CA ASN A 169 15.37 4.44 6.46
C ASN A 169 15.67 5.16 5.14
N PHE A 170 14.78 5.09 4.16
CA PHE A 170 14.95 5.78 2.88
C PHE A 170 14.82 7.30 3.02
N LEU A 171 13.83 7.80 3.77
CA LEU A 171 13.59 9.23 3.96
C LEU A 171 14.72 9.96 4.71
N LYS A 172 15.49 9.24 5.54
CA LYS A 172 16.59 9.81 6.33
C LYS A 172 17.95 9.78 5.62
N ARG A 173 18.07 9.04 4.52
CA ARG A 173 19.25 9.06 3.64
C ARG A 173 19.23 10.35 2.83
#